data_AF-A0A371YK07-F1
#
_entry.id   AF-A0A371YK07-F1
#
_cell.length_a   1.000
_cell.length_b   1.000
_cell.length_c   1.000
_cell.angle_alpha   90.00
_cell.angle_beta   90.00
_cell.angle_gamma   90.00
#
_symmetry.space_group_name_H-M   'P 1'
#
loop_
_entity.id
_entity.type
_entity.pdbx_description
1 polymer ?
#
loop_
_entity_poly.entity_id
_entity_poly.type
_entity_poly.pdbx_seq_one_letter_code
_entity_poly.pdbx_strand_id
1 'polypeptide(L)'
;MVQSYKDGASTFADPDAFKERKMTGQIYKLPAGTELPEGFGVIADGSDVTMSNGKPGKHYRTHHTIVPCEQMTAENFVNGLQSLPWEKSIKIK
;
A
#
# COMPACT_ATOMS: atom_id res chain seq x y z
N MET A 1 14.47 2.91 23.96
CA MET A 1 13.19 2.28 23.61
C MET A 1 13.06 2.31 22.10
N VAL A 2 12.92 1.16 21.44
CA VAL A 2 12.73 1.12 19.99
C VAL A 2 11.25 1.41 19.71
N GLN A 3 10.98 2.48 18.95
CA GLN A 3 9.61 2.84 18.58
C GLN A 3 9.08 1.81 17.58
N SER A 4 7.96 1.15 17.89
CA SER A 4 7.25 0.32 16.93
C SER A 4 6.69 1.21 15.83
N TYR A 5 6.94 0.85 14.58
CA TYR A 5 6.31 1.49 13.43
C TYR A 5 4.81 1.16 13.43
N LYS A 6 3.96 2.16 13.17
CA LYS A 6 2.49 2.04 13.19
C LYS A 6 1.83 2.58 11.92
N ASP A 7 2.61 3.19 11.05
CA ASP A 7 2.11 3.69 9.78
C ASP A 7 2.16 2.57 8.72
N GLY A 8 1.73 2.86 7.51
CA GLY A 8 1.74 1.92 6.40
C GLY A 8 2.12 2.59 5.09
N ALA A 9 2.26 1.78 4.04
CA ALA A 9 2.48 2.27 2.68
C ALA A 9 1.21 2.17 1.85
N SER A 10 0.77 3.31 1.33
CA SER A 10 -0.37 3.42 0.41
C SER A 10 -0.04 2.80 -0.94
N THR A 11 -0.95 1.97 -1.44
CA THR A 11 -0.91 1.32 -2.74
C THR A 11 -2.29 1.39 -3.38
N PHE A 12 -2.37 1.14 -4.70
CA PHE A 12 -3.63 1.21 -5.45
C PHE A 12 -3.68 0.06 -6.46
N ALA A 13 -4.83 -0.59 -6.59
CA ALA A 13 -5.00 -1.66 -7.58
C ALA A 13 -5.18 -1.13 -9.01
N ASP A 14 -5.67 0.11 -9.15
CA ASP A 14 -5.89 0.75 -10.45
C ASP A 14 -4.96 1.97 -10.65
N PRO A 15 -4.04 1.93 -11.63
CA PRO A 15 -3.16 3.06 -11.91
C PRO A 15 -3.89 4.28 -12.51
N ASP A 16 -5.08 4.11 -13.10
CA ASP A 16 -5.85 5.23 -13.64
C ASP A 16 -6.41 6.12 -12.53
N ALA A 17 -6.53 5.61 -11.30
CA ALA A 17 -6.83 6.42 -10.12
C ALA A 17 -5.83 7.57 -9.93
N PHE A 18 -4.56 7.39 -10.32
CA PHE A 18 -3.55 8.45 -10.25
C PHE A 18 -3.75 9.52 -11.33
N LYS A 19 -4.20 9.12 -12.53
CA LYS A 19 -4.48 10.05 -13.64
C LYS A 19 -5.67 10.94 -13.32
N GLU A 20 -6.74 10.36 -12.78
CA GLU A 20 -7.94 11.11 -12.34
C GLU A 20 -7.58 12.22 -11.33
N ARG A 21 -6.54 11.99 -10.53
CA ARG A 21 -6.07 12.92 -9.50
C ARG A 21 -4.93 13.84 -9.95
N LYS A 22 -4.54 13.81 -11.22
CA LYS A 22 -3.41 14.58 -11.77
C LYS A 22 -2.13 14.39 -10.97
N MET A 23 -1.91 13.19 -10.44
CA MET A 23 -0.66 12.87 -9.75
C MET A 23 0.45 12.71 -10.79
N THR A 24 1.63 13.19 -10.44
CA THR A 24 2.83 13.11 -11.28
C THR A 24 3.86 12.21 -10.61
N GLY A 25 4.73 11.56 -11.39
CA GLY A 25 5.79 10.71 -10.86
C GLY A 25 5.90 9.37 -11.55
N GLN A 26 6.39 8.37 -10.81
CA GLN A 26 6.58 6.99 -11.29
C GLN A 26 5.65 6.05 -10.52
N ILE A 27 4.90 5.24 -11.25
CA ILE A 27 4.11 4.15 -10.69
C ILE A 27 4.93 2.86 -10.79
N TYR A 28 5.13 2.19 -9.67
CA TYR A 28 5.67 0.84 -9.59
C TYR A 28 4.52 -0.15 -9.33
N LYS A 29 4.63 -1.36 -9.84
CA LYS A 29 3.61 -2.40 -9.69
C LYS A 29 4.13 -3.57 -8.87
N LEU A 30 3.37 -4.00 -7.87
CA LEU A 30 3.61 -5.30 -7.22
C LEU A 30 2.89 -6.40 -8.01
N PRO A 31 3.57 -7.50 -8.41
CA PRO A 31 2.92 -8.62 -9.11
C PRO A 31 1.80 -9.26 -8.28
N ALA A 32 0.74 -9.70 -8.95
CA ALA A 32 -0.34 -10.43 -8.30
C ALA A 32 0.19 -11.78 -7.79
N GLY A 33 -0.24 -12.18 -6.59
CA GLY A 33 0.24 -13.41 -5.94
C GLY A 33 1.60 -13.27 -5.25
N THR A 34 2.18 -12.07 -5.20
CA THR A 34 3.38 -11.82 -4.39
C THR A 34 3.09 -12.10 -2.91
N GLU A 35 3.89 -12.98 -2.31
CA GLU A 35 3.88 -13.18 -0.87
C GLU A 35 4.55 -11.99 -0.18
N LEU A 36 3.89 -11.46 0.86
CA LEU A 36 4.47 -10.39 1.67
C LEU A 36 5.47 -10.98 2.68
N PRO A 37 6.49 -10.20 3.08
CA PRO A 37 7.38 -10.61 4.17
C PRO A 37 6.59 -10.92 5.45
N GLU A 38 7.15 -11.80 6.27
CA GLU A 38 6.59 -12.11 7.59
C GLU A 38 6.35 -10.84 8.41
N GLY A 39 5.20 -10.78 9.08
CA GLY A 39 4.79 -9.61 9.86
C GLY A 39 4.21 -8.45 9.04
N PHE A 40 3.98 -8.60 7.72
CA PHE A 40 3.29 -7.61 6.89
C PHE A 40 1.88 -8.09 6.51
N GLY A 41 0.97 -7.15 6.31
CA GLY A 41 -0.38 -7.41 5.81
C GLY A 41 -0.88 -6.30 4.91
N VAL A 42 -2.07 -6.51 4.33
CA VAL A 42 -2.75 -5.53 3.48
C VAL A 42 -4.13 -5.23 4.03
N ILE A 43 -4.47 -3.96 4.13
CA ILE A 43 -5.82 -3.50 4.45
C ILE A 43 -6.42 -2.88 3.20
N ALA A 44 -7.57 -3.40 2.76
CA ALA A 44 -8.38 -2.77 1.73
C ALA A 44 -9.26 -1.67 2.38
N ASP A 45 -8.97 -0.41 2.09
CA ASP A 45 -9.56 0.77 2.75
C ASP A 45 -9.95 1.89 1.78
N GLY A 46 -10.02 1.56 0.49
CA GLY A 46 -10.61 2.39 -0.56
C GLY A 46 -12.12 2.57 -0.44
N SER A 47 -12.65 3.65 -1.02
CA SER A 47 -14.07 4.04 -0.96
C SER A 47 -15.01 3.05 -1.66
N ASP A 48 -14.48 2.14 -2.45
CA ASP A 48 -15.16 1.02 -3.10
C ASP A 48 -15.29 -0.21 -2.19
N VAL A 49 -14.66 -0.20 -1.01
CA VAL A 49 -14.75 -1.26 0.01
C VAL A 49 -15.75 -0.85 1.08
N THR A 50 -16.70 -1.74 1.40
CA THR A 50 -17.56 -1.58 2.58
C THR A 50 -16.85 -2.14 3.79
N MET A 51 -16.51 -1.27 4.75
CA MET A 51 -15.82 -1.63 5.98
C MET A 51 -16.77 -2.33 6.96
N SER A 52 -16.21 -2.97 7.99
CA SER A 52 -16.99 -3.70 9.02
C SER A 52 -18.01 -2.83 9.78
N ASN A 53 -17.82 -1.52 9.80
CA ASN A 53 -18.75 -0.55 10.38
C ASN A 53 -19.89 -0.14 9.42
N GLY A 54 -20.02 -0.82 8.28
CA GLY A 54 -21.04 -0.56 7.25
C GLY A 54 -20.81 0.70 6.42
N LYS A 55 -19.68 1.40 6.58
CA LYS A 55 -19.35 2.61 5.82
C LYS A 55 -18.30 2.32 4.74
N PRO A 56 -18.28 3.09 3.65
CA PRO A 56 -17.19 3.05 2.69
C PRO A 56 -15.83 3.34 3.34
N GLY A 57 -14.76 2.79 2.77
CA GLY A 57 -13.39 3.16 3.10
C GLY A 57 -13.15 4.67 2.92
N LYS A 58 -12.17 5.20 3.67
CA LYS A 58 -11.88 6.65 3.69
C LYS A 58 -10.95 7.08 2.56
N HIS A 59 -10.26 6.14 1.94
CA HIS A 59 -9.32 6.42 0.87
C HIS A 59 -10.01 6.35 -0.50
N TYR A 60 -9.30 6.74 -1.56
CA TYR A 60 -9.87 6.70 -2.91
C TYR A 60 -10.16 5.25 -3.34
N ARG A 61 -11.01 5.06 -4.35
CA ARG A 61 -11.29 3.73 -4.91
C ARG A 61 -9.99 2.97 -5.18
N THR A 62 -10.03 1.66 -4.94
CA THR A 62 -8.93 0.71 -5.13
C THR A 62 -7.71 0.90 -4.21
N HIS A 63 -7.77 1.83 -3.25
CA HIS A 63 -6.69 2.03 -2.29
C HIS A 63 -6.55 0.84 -1.33
N HIS A 64 -5.30 0.48 -1.08
CA HIS A 64 -4.90 -0.53 -0.12
C HIS A 64 -3.68 -0.04 0.66
N THR A 65 -3.59 -0.37 1.94
CA THR A 65 -2.45 -0.03 2.78
C THR A 65 -1.67 -1.29 3.15
N ILE A 66 -0.38 -1.36 2.80
CA ILE A 66 0.54 -2.36 3.36
C ILE A 66 0.93 -1.91 4.77
N VAL A 67 0.72 -2.75 5.77
CA VAL A 67 0.90 -2.43 7.19
C VAL A 67 1.78 -3.45 7.91
N PRO A 68 2.48 -3.06 8.99
CA PRO A 68 3.05 -4.02 9.91
C PRO A 68 1.93 -4.69 10.73
N CYS A 69 1.85 -6.02 10.67
CA CYS A 69 0.99 -6.85 11.52
C CYS A 69 1.70 -7.29 12.81
N GLU A 70 3.02 -7.14 12.87
CA GLU A 70 3.85 -7.45 14.03
C GLU A 70 4.69 -6.24 14.45
N GLN A 71 5.21 -6.28 15.68
CA GLN A 71 6.05 -5.21 16.19
C GLN A 71 7.39 -5.19 15.45
N MET A 72 7.63 -4.13 14.68
CA MET A 72 8.88 -3.91 13.96
C MET A 72 9.30 -2.44 13.97
N THR A 73 10.57 -2.19 13.64
CA THR A 73 11.11 -0.83 13.50
C THR A 73 10.67 -0.22 12.16
N ALA A 74 10.75 1.11 12.05
CA ALA A 74 10.52 1.78 10.77
C ALA A 74 11.51 1.30 9.69
N GLU A 75 12.77 1.05 10.08
CA GLU A 75 13.80 0.54 9.19
C GLU A 75 13.46 -0.87 8.67
N ASN A 76 13.03 -1.78 9.54
CA ASN A 76 12.61 -3.12 9.13
C ASN A 76 11.39 -3.07 8.20
N PHE A 77 10.44 -2.19 8.48
CA PHE A 77 9.29 -1.98 7.62
C PHE A 77 9.70 -1.49 6.22
N VAL A 78 10.56 -0.47 6.16
CA VAL A 78 11.06 0.09 4.89
C VAL A 78 11.89 -0.95 4.12
N ASN A 79 12.78 -1.68 4.80
CA ASN A 79 13.59 -2.73 4.17
C ASN A 79 12.72 -3.86 3.61
N GLY A 80 11.66 -4.27 4.34
CA GLY A 80 10.69 -5.25 3.85
C GLY A 80 9.86 -4.75 2.67
N LEU A 81 9.48 -3.47 2.66
CA LEU A 81 8.84 -2.89 1.48
C LEU A 81 9.76 -2.82 0.27
N GLN A 82 11.04 -2.48 0.46
CA GLN A 82 12.01 -2.36 -0.62
C GLN A 82 12.48 -3.72 -1.17
N SER A 83 12.35 -4.80 -0.38
CA SER A 83 12.70 -6.15 -0.83
C SER A 83 11.63 -6.80 -1.72
N LEU A 84 10.42 -6.24 -1.74
CA LEU A 84 9.34 -6.71 -2.60
C LEU A 84 9.72 -6.58 -4.10
N PRO A 85 9.25 -7.50 -4.96
CA PRO A 85 9.59 -7.53 -6.39
C PRO A 85 8.79 -6.48 -7.19
N TRP A 86 9.00 -5.20 -6.89
CA TRP A 86 8.36 -4.10 -7.61
C TRP A 86 8.78 -4.08 -9.09
N GLU A 87 7.81 -4.21 -9.98
CA GLU A 87 7.99 -4.19 -11.42
C GLU A 87 7.63 -2.84 -12.05
N LYS A 88 8.21 -2.60 -13.23
CA LYS A 88 7.80 -1.62 -14.24
C LYS A 88 7.39 -0.25 -13.71
N SER A 89 8.31 0.71 -13.76
CA SER A 89 7.98 2.12 -13.55
C SER A 89 7.24 2.69 -14.79
N ILE A 90 6.01 3.18 -14.64
CA ILE A 90 5.36 4.03 -15.65
C ILE A 90 5.40 5.47 -15.17
N LYS A 91 5.89 6.38 -16.03
CA LYS A 91 5.86 7.81 -15.74
C LYS A 91 4.46 8.36 -16.00
N ILE A 92 3.84 8.92 -14.98
CA ILE A 92 2.61 9.71 -15.08
C ILE A 92 2.98 11.21 -15.09
N LYS A 93 2.31 11.96 -15.97
CA LYS A 93 2.56 13.38 -16.25
C LYS A 93 1.49 14.26 -15.64
#